data_AF-A0A966BVM8-F1
#
_entry.id   AF-A0A966BVM8-F1
#
_cell.length_a   1.000
_cell.length_b   1.000
_cell.length_c   1.000
_cell.angle_alpha   90.00
_cell.angle_beta   90.00
_cell.angle_gamma   90.00
#
_symmetry.space_group_name_H-M   'P 1'
#
loop_
_entity.id
_entity.type
_entity.pdbx_description
1 polymer ?
#
loop_
_entity_poly.entity_id
_entity_poly.type
_entity_poly.pdbx_seq_one_letter_code
_entity_poly.pdbx_strand_id
1 'polypeptide(L)'
;MKIGLIVEGDSDKLFFEKYFKLNFKKNIIVVSPGKKGTCRILNKQNIHKDVQGLLKRGCEKVYILVDLDTQCDNNRQFDCILELKEWYKEKIQIQKLENTLVAIVAKEIESWMLSAWENSDNKSKEDFKKKFNEKKKLTEEDLVKKFLSSKKDIQKENNKSLKYFLEKLGI
;
A
#
# COMPACT_ATOMS: atom_id res chain seq x y z
N MET A 1 -9.30 18.12 -0.24
CA MET A 1 -8.82 17.12 0.73
C MET A 1 -7.38 16.74 0.44
N LYS A 2 -6.46 17.07 1.35
CA LYS A 2 -5.08 16.56 1.33
C LYS A 2 -4.98 15.30 2.18
N ILE A 3 -4.40 14.23 1.61
CA ILE A 3 -4.38 12.91 2.24
C ILE A 3 -2.94 12.51 2.55
N GLY A 4 -2.70 12.01 3.76
CA GLY A 4 -1.47 11.32 4.11
C GLY A 4 -1.62 9.83 3.86
N LEU A 5 -0.60 9.20 3.30
CA LEU A 5 -0.54 7.75 3.08
C LEU A 5 0.75 7.20 3.66
N ILE A 6 0.65 6.21 4.54
CA ILE A 6 1.78 5.45 5.06
C ILE A 6 1.74 4.09 4.37
N VAL A 7 2.84 3.70 3.72
CA VAL A 7 2.99 2.42 3.02
C VAL A 7 4.16 1.64 3.60
N GLU A 8 4.26 0.35 3.28
CA GLU A 8 5.28 -0.53 3.87
C GLU A 8 6.68 -0.23 3.35
N GLY A 9 6.81 -0.12 2.02
CA GLY A 9 8.09 -0.08 1.34
C GLY A 9 8.30 1.15 0.45
N ASP A 10 9.56 1.36 0.06
CA ASP A 10 9.94 2.41 -0.89
C ASP A 10 9.44 2.13 -2.31
N SER A 11 9.22 0.86 -2.67
CA SER A 11 8.57 0.46 -3.94
C SER A 11 7.14 0.98 -4.02
N ASP A 12 6.37 0.80 -2.95
CA ASP A 12 4.99 1.25 -2.83
C ASP A 12 4.94 2.77 -2.90
N LYS A 13 5.83 3.42 -2.16
CA LYS A 13 5.96 4.87 -2.18
C LYS A 13 6.24 5.37 -3.59
N LEU A 14 7.16 4.73 -4.31
CA LEU A 14 7.47 5.06 -5.70
C LEU A 14 6.22 4.92 -6.58
N PHE A 15 5.46 3.83 -6.45
CA PHE A 15 4.20 3.62 -7.18
C PHE A 15 3.21 4.76 -6.89
N PHE A 16 2.96 5.10 -5.63
CA PHE A 16 2.00 6.13 -5.29
C PHE A 16 2.43 7.53 -5.73
N GLU A 17 3.71 7.87 -5.59
CA GLU A 17 4.25 9.17 -5.97
C GLU A 17 4.32 9.36 -7.49
N LYS A 18 4.69 8.32 -8.25
CA LYS A 18 4.93 8.41 -9.70
C LYS A 18 3.76 7.99 -10.56
N TYR A 19 2.91 7.08 -10.10
CA TYR A 19 1.75 6.61 -10.84
C TYR A 19 0.45 7.14 -10.23
N PHE A 20 0.15 6.74 -9.00
CA PHE A 20 -1.19 6.93 -8.42
C PHE A 20 -1.59 8.40 -8.33
N LYS A 21 -0.69 9.25 -7.80
CA LYS A 21 -0.94 10.68 -7.64
C LYS A 21 -1.32 11.37 -8.95
N LEU A 22 -0.67 11.00 -10.05
CA LEU A 22 -0.89 11.59 -11.37
C LEU A 22 -2.21 11.10 -11.97
N ASN A 23 -2.45 9.78 -11.95
CA ASN A 23 -3.60 9.17 -12.64
C ASN A 23 -4.92 9.38 -11.90
N PHE A 24 -4.92 9.36 -10.56
CA PHE A 24 -6.12 9.60 -9.75
C PHE A 24 -6.31 11.06 -9.34
N LYS A 25 -5.40 11.97 -9.75
CA LYS A 25 -5.43 13.41 -9.46
C LYS A 25 -5.68 13.74 -7.98
N LYS A 26 -5.10 12.95 -7.07
CA LYS A 26 -5.26 13.14 -5.62
C LYS A 26 -4.08 13.89 -5.02
N ASN A 27 -4.37 14.82 -4.11
CA ASN A 27 -3.35 15.50 -3.32
C ASN A 27 -2.89 14.59 -2.17
N ILE A 28 -2.05 13.61 -2.49
CA ILE A 28 -1.47 12.69 -1.52
C ILE A 28 -0.03 13.06 -1.16
N ILE A 29 0.32 12.84 0.10
CA ILE A 29 1.68 12.76 0.62
C ILE A 29 1.92 11.33 1.07
N VAL A 30 2.95 10.69 0.53
CA VAL A 30 3.27 9.30 0.83
C VAL A 30 4.54 9.24 1.69
N VAL A 31 4.53 8.44 2.73
CA VAL A 31 5.69 8.13 3.56
C VAL A 31 5.85 6.62 3.70
N SER A 32 7.08 6.16 3.73
CA SER A 32 7.46 4.80 4.08
C SER A 32 8.29 4.87 5.37
N PRO A 33 8.04 4.03 6.38
CA PRO A 33 8.76 4.09 7.66
C PRO A 33 10.22 3.58 7.58
N GLY A 34 10.73 3.23 6.38
CA GLY A 34 12.15 3.03 6.08
C GLY A 34 12.46 1.87 5.12
N LYS A 35 13.76 1.68 4.79
CA LYS A 35 14.25 0.64 3.87
C LYS A 35 13.87 -0.79 4.29
N LYS A 36 13.70 -1.65 3.27
CA LYS A 36 13.39 -3.09 3.31
C LYS A 36 14.02 -3.86 4.48
N GLY A 37 13.24 -4.79 5.03
CA GLY A 37 13.71 -5.85 5.93
C GLY A 37 13.46 -5.61 7.41
N THR A 38 12.86 -4.48 7.79
CA THR A 38 12.38 -4.26 9.16
C THR A 38 10.91 -3.93 9.09
N CYS A 39 10.10 -4.66 9.86
CA CYS A 39 8.65 -4.54 9.98
C CYS A 39 8.21 -3.24 10.67
N ARG A 40 8.73 -2.11 10.17
CA ARG A 40 8.57 -0.80 10.80
C ARG A 40 7.15 -0.28 10.70
N ILE A 41 6.36 -0.78 9.74
CA ILE A 41 4.94 -0.47 9.70
C ILE A 41 4.19 -1.01 10.92
N LEU A 42 4.74 -1.99 11.64
CA LEU A 42 4.22 -2.46 12.92
C LEU A 42 4.76 -1.69 14.13
N ASN A 43 5.75 -0.82 13.95
CA ASN A 43 6.32 -0.06 15.05
C ASN A 43 5.40 1.12 15.40
N LYS A 44 4.67 0.96 16.50
CA LYS A 44 3.74 1.97 17.02
C LYS A 44 4.33 3.38 17.11
N GLN A 45 5.53 3.54 17.65
CA GLN A 45 6.14 4.86 17.86
C GLN A 45 6.45 5.55 16.52
N ASN A 46 6.99 4.80 15.56
CA ASN A 46 7.28 5.32 14.22
C ASN A 46 5.99 5.72 13.50
N ILE A 47 4.98 4.85 13.51
CA ILE A 47 3.69 5.15 12.91
C ILE A 47 3.06 6.39 13.52
N HIS A 48 3.05 6.51 14.85
CA HIS A 48 2.51 7.70 15.52
C HIS A 48 3.26 8.96 15.12
N LYS A 49 4.60 8.89 15.02
CA LYS A 49 5.43 10.02 14.56
C LYS A 49 5.11 10.42 13.12
N ASP A 50 4.95 9.45 12.22
CA ASP A 50 4.65 9.68 10.81
C ASP A 50 3.25 10.28 10.63
N VAL A 51 2.25 9.78 11.37
CA VAL A 51 0.89 10.34 11.40
C VAL A 51 0.90 11.79 11.84
N GLN A 52 1.59 12.11 12.94
CA GLN A 52 1.73 13.48 13.43
C GLN A 52 2.46 14.38 12.41
N GLY A 53 3.49 13.85 11.74
CA GLY A 53 4.20 14.56 10.68
C GLY A 53 3.29 14.89 9.48
N LEU A 54 2.45 13.94 9.05
CA LEU A 54 1.49 14.13 7.96
C LEU A 54 0.41 15.14 8.33
N LEU A 55 -0.10 15.09 9.56
CA LEU A 55 -1.05 16.05 10.10
C LEU A 55 -0.48 17.47 10.11
N LYS A 56 0.74 17.66 10.63
CA LYS A 56 1.43 18.96 10.62
C LYS A 56 1.66 19.51 9.21
N ARG A 57 1.72 18.63 8.20
CA ARG A 57 1.80 19.00 6.78
C ARG A 57 0.43 19.32 6.16
N GLY A 58 -0.64 19.37 6.96
CA GLY A 58 -2.00 19.72 6.54
C GLY A 58 -2.78 18.58 5.90
N CYS A 59 -2.43 17.32 6.18
CA CYS A 59 -3.26 16.19 5.74
C CYS A 59 -4.50 16.11 6.64
N GLU A 60 -5.69 16.08 6.02
CA GLU A 60 -6.98 15.98 6.72
C GLU A 60 -7.24 14.55 7.22
N LYS A 61 -6.78 13.57 6.45
CA LYS A 61 -6.86 12.14 6.77
C LYS A 61 -5.53 11.47 6.49
N VAL A 62 -5.18 10.49 7.31
CA VAL A 62 -4.00 9.64 7.17
C VAL A 62 -4.46 8.20 7.00
N TYR A 63 -4.09 7.59 5.88
CA TYR A 63 -4.34 6.20 5.60
C TYR A 63 -3.06 5.40 5.83
N ILE A 64 -3.18 4.24 6.43
CA ILE A 64 -2.07 3.29 6.54
C ILE A 64 -2.42 2.10 5.66
N LEU A 65 -1.55 1.79 4.71
CA LEU A 65 -1.68 0.62 3.84
C LEU A 65 -0.81 -0.50 4.39
N VAL A 66 -1.45 -1.57 4.85
CA VAL A 66 -0.76 -2.78 5.35
C VAL A 66 -1.04 -3.91 4.37
N ASP A 67 0.01 -4.63 4.00
CA ASP A 67 -0.07 -5.80 3.14
C ASP A 67 -0.55 -7.01 3.95
N LEU A 68 -1.38 -7.87 3.34
CA LEU A 68 -1.88 -9.09 3.99
C LEU A 68 -0.74 -10.07 4.29
N ASP A 69 0.29 -10.07 3.43
CA ASP A 69 1.44 -10.96 3.51
C ASP A 69 2.55 -10.44 4.45
N THR A 70 2.30 -9.35 5.18
CA THR A 70 3.23 -8.75 6.15
C THR A 70 3.53 -9.68 7.33
N GLN A 71 4.68 -10.36 7.26
CA GLN A 71 5.16 -11.32 8.25
C GLN A 71 6.27 -10.75 9.13
N CYS A 72 5.94 -10.48 10.39
CA CYS A 72 6.79 -9.63 11.22
C CYS A 72 6.78 -9.96 12.72
N ASP A 73 5.62 -10.33 13.26
CA ASP A 73 5.50 -10.85 14.63
C ASP A 73 5.41 -12.37 14.55
N ASN A 74 6.51 -13.07 14.89
CA ASN A 74 6.58 -14.53 14.95
C ASN A 74 6.18 -15.26 13.64
N ASN A 75 6.40 -14.63 12.49
CA ASN A 75 5.94 -15.13 11.18
C ASN A 75 4.41 -15.40 11.14
N ARG A 76 3.63 -14.72 11.99
CA ARG A 76 2.17 -14.79 11.93
C ARG A 76 1.72 -14.36 10.54
N GLN A 77 0.97 -15.23 9.89
CA GLN A 77 0.27 -14.93 8.64
C GLN A 77 -1.20 -14.68 8.96
N PHE A 78 -1.79 -13.72 8.26
CA PHE A 78 -3.22 -13.50 8.23
C PHE A 78 -3.73 -13.91 6.85
N ASP A 79 -4.76 -14.73 6.80
CA ASP A 79 -5.49 -15.05 5.57
C ASP A 79 -6.72 -14.14 5.38
N CYS A 80 -7.11 -13.42 6.44
CA CYS A 80 -8.26 -12.56 6.47
C CYS A 80 -7.89 -11.07 6.69
N ILE A 81 -8.30 -10.24 5.73
CA ILE A 81 -8.14 -8.76 5.77
C ILE A 81 -8.77 -8.14 7.03
N LEU A 82 -9.93 -8.66 7.47
CA LEU A 82 -10.62 -8.14 8.65
C LEU A 82 -9.84 -8.45 9.92
N GLU A 83 -9.29 -9.66 10.04
CA GLU A 83 -8.49 -10.07 11.19
C GLU A 83 -7.20 -9.25 11.29
N LEU A 84 -6.48 -9.09 10.17
CA LEU A 84 -5.30 -8.24 10.13
C LEU A 84 -5.63 -6.80 10.53
N LYS A 85 -6.75 -6.26 10.04
CA LYS A 85 -7.16 -4.89 10.36
C LYS A 85 -7.44 -4.69 11.85
N GLU A 86 -8.20 -5.58 12.49
CA GLU A 86 -8.49 -5.48 13.92
C GLU A 86 -7.23 -5.68 14.76
N TRP A 87 -6.42 -6.69 14.42
CA TRP A 87 -5.14 -6.90 15.07
C TRP A 87 -4.20 -5.68 14.96
N TYR A 88 -4.11 -5.07 13.77
CA TYR A 88 -3.25 -3.92 13.54
C TYR A 88 -3.74 -2.67 14.31
N LYS A 89 -5.06 -2.48 14.43
CA LYS A 89 -5.64 -1.42 15.26
C LYS A 89 -5.23 -1.54 16.72
N GLU A 90 -5.24 -2.75 17.27
CA GLU A 90 -4.79 -3.01 18.64
C GLU A 90 -3.28 -2.78 18.77
N LYS A 91 -2.49 -3.34 17.86
CA LYS A 91 -1.02 -3.23 17.84
C LYS A 91 -0.55 -1.77 17.86
N ILE A 92 -1.13 -0.93 17.01
CA ILE A 92 -0.77 0.49 16.88
C ILE A 92 -1.54 1.37 17.87
N GLN A 93 -2.58 0.84 18.53
CA GLN A 93 -3.51 1.60 19.37
C GLN A 93 -4.14 2.77 18.60
N ILE A 94 -4.72 2.46 17.43
CA ILE A 94 -5.35 3.42 16.51
C ILE A 94 -6.51 4.17 17.17
N GLN A 95 -7.14 3.58 18.18
CA GLN A 95 -8.26 4.16 18.94
C GLN A 95 -7.93 5.54 19.55
N LYS A 96 -6.63 5.83 19.80
CA LYS A 96 -6.19 7.15 20.29
C LYS A 96 -6.11 8.23 19.20
N LEU A 97 -6.41 7.90 17.94
CA LEU A 97 -6.22 8.74 16.74
C LEU A 97 -7.49 8.78 15.86
N GLU A 98 -8.64 8.42 16.44
CA GLU A 98 -9.81 7.84 15.77
C GLU A 98 -10.48 8.65 14.67
N ASN A 99 -10.27 9.97 14.58
CA ASN A 99 -10.88 10.79 13.54
C ASN A 99 -9.98 11.06 12.32
N THR A 100 -8.69 10.73 12.42
CA THR A 100 -7.71 11.04 11.37
C THR A 100 -7.21 9.79 10.66
N LEU A 101 -7.28 8.61 11.30
CA LEU A 101 -6.53 7.45 10.85
C LEU A 101 -7.40 6.31 10.31
N VAL A 102 -7.15 5.89 9.08
CA VAL A 102 -7.84 4.77 8.45
C VAL A 102 -6.82 3.71 8.04
N ALA A 103 -6.80 2.58 8.73
CA ALA A 103 -6.07 1.41 8.27
C ALA A 103 -6.81 0.76 7.10
N ILE A 104 -6.13 0.67 5.96
CA ILE A 104 -6.56 -0.09 4.78
C ILE A 104 -5.61 -1.27 4.64
N VAL A 105 -6.18 -2.45 4.53
CA VAL A 105 -5.42 -3.65 4.22
C VAL A 105 -5.59 -3.95 2.73
N ALA A 106 -4.48 -4.21 2.04
CA ALA A 106 -4.44 -4.60 0.64
C ALA A 106 -3.73 -5.94 0.49
N LYS A 107 -4.02 -6.67 -0.59
CA LYS A 107 -3.39 -7.98 -0.82
C LYS A 107 -1.92 -7.84 -1.20
N GLU A 108 -1.61 -7.13 -2.29
CA GLU A 108 -0.25 -6.70 -2.68
C GLU A 108 -0.40 -5.57 -3.72
N ILE A 109 0.48 -4.57 -3.74
CA ILE A 109 0.43 -3.48 -4.74
C ILE A 109 0.77 -3.99 -6.15
N GLU A 110 1.58 -5.03 -6.26
CA GLU A 110 1.88 -5.73 -7.52
C GLU A 110 0.62 -6.25 -8.19
N SER A 111 -0.31 -6.78 -7.41
CA SER A 111 -1.61 -7.23 -7.93
C SER A 111 -2.38 -6.06 -8.56
N TRP A 112 -2.30 -4.87 -7.97
CA TRP A 112 -2.97 -3.67 -8.51
C TRP A 112 -2.33 -3.24 -9.83
N MET A 113 -1.00 -3.28 -9.94
CA MET A 113 -0.30 -2.98 -11.19
C MET A 113 -0.65 -3.99 -12.30
N LEU A 114 -0.72 -5.29 -11.96
CA LEU A 114 -1.07 -6.34 -12.91
C LEU A 114 -2.50 -6.20 -13.47
N SER A 115 -3.39 -5.50 -12.76
CA SER A 115 -4.77 -5.23 -13.21
C SER A 115 -4.84 -4.53 -14.57
N ALA A 116 -3.77 -3.84 -14.97
CA ALA A 116 -3.65 -3.17 -16.26
C ALA A 116 -3.60 -4.13 -17.46
N TRP A 117 -3.44 -5.44 -17.21
CA TRP A 117 -3.42 -6.47 -18.24
C TRP A 117 -4.47 -7.57 -18.04
N GLU A 118 -4.81 -7.91 -16.80
CA GLU A 118 -5.69 -9.04 -16.50
C GLU A 118 -6.42 -8.88 -15.17
N ASN A 119 -7.42 -9.73 -14.90
CA ASN A 119 -8.01 -9.84 -13.57
C ASN A 119 -6.95 -10.36 -12.56
N SER A 120 -6.77 -9.63 -11.46
CA SER A 120 -5.64 -9.82 -10.54
C SER A 120 -6.01 -9.95 -9.06
N ASP A 121 -7.27 -10.23 -8.73
CA ASP A 121 -7.80 -10.35 -7.34
C ASP A 121 -6.99 -11.26 -6.40
N ASN A 122 -6.24 -12.22 -6.95
CA ASN A 122 -5.47 -13.19 -6.20
C ASN A 122 -4.07 -13.42 -6.76
N LYS A 123 -3.53 -12.45 -7.49
CA LYS A 123 -2.22 -12.59 -8.12
C LYS A 123 -1.12 -12.12 -7.19
N SER A 124 -0.01 -12.85 -7.25
CA SER A 124 1.20 -12.56 -6.49
C SER A 124 2.17 -11.71 -7.31
N LYS A 125 3.18 -11.18 -6.63
CA LYS A 125 4.39 -10.63 -7.25
C LYS A 125 5.06 -11.55 -8.28
N GLU A 126 5.04 -12.87 -8.08
CA GLU A 126 5.59 -13.81 -9.07
C GLU A 126 4.79 -13.81 -10.37
N ASP A 127 3.48 -13.65 -10.29
CA ASP A 127 2.64 -13.50 -11.49
C ASP A 127 2.94 -12.19 -12.20
N PHE A 128 3.22 -11.13 -11.45
CA PHE A 128 3.63 -9.85 -12.03
C PHE A 128 4.99 -9.95 -12.73
N LYS A 129 5.94 -10.72 -12.20
CA LYS A 129 7.22 -11.00 -12.88
C LYS A 129 7.03 -11.73 -14.20
N LYS A 130 6.16 -12.76 -14.22
CA LYS A 130 5.86 -13.52 -15.45
C LYS A 130 5.36 -12.61 -16.57
N LYS A 131 4.64 -11.53 -16.24
CA LYS A 131 4.15 -10.56 -17.23
C LYS A 131 5.25 -9.93 -18.09
N PHE A 132 6.45 -9.74 -17.52
CA PHE A 132 7.57 -9.14 -18.24
C PHE A 132 8.48 -10.17 -18.92
N ASN A 133 8.16 -11.47 -18.87
CA ASN A 133 8.98 -12.57 -19.40
C ASN A 133 10.44 -12.57 -18.88
N GLU A 134 10.64 -12.12 -17.66
CA GLU A 134 11.97 -11.92 -17.09
C GLU A 134 12.46 -13.17 -16.38
N LYS A 135 13.59 -13.72 -16.85
CA LYS A 135 14.30 -14.84 -16.20
C LYS A 135 15.15 -14.37 -15.01
N LYS A 136 15.40 -13.07 -14.89
CA LYS A 136 16.21 -12.50 -13.80
C LYS A 136 15.36 -12.29 -12.56
N LYS A 137 15.98 -12.43 -11.40
CA LYS A 137 15.36 -12.12 -10.10
C LYS A 137 15.15 -10.61 -9.98
N LEU A 138 13.96 -10.14 -10.33
CA LEU A 138 13.57 -8.73 -10.17
C LEU A 138 13.17 -8.42 -8.74
N THR A 139 13.56 -7.23 -8.26
CA THR A 139 13.03 -6.64 -7.03
C THR A 139 11.66 -5.99 -7.27
N GLU A 140 10.92 -5.67 -6.21
CA GLU A 140 9.64 -4.92 -6.30
C GLU A 140 9.84 -3.55 -6.92
N GLU A 141 10.93 -2.86 -6.57
CA GLU A 141 11.25 -1.56 -7.15
C GLU A 141 11.49 -1.67 -8.66
N ASP A 142 12.15 -2.74 -9.14
CA ASP A 142 12.33 -3.00 -10.57
C ASP A 142 10.98 -3.24 -11.27
N LEU A 143 10.08 -3.98 -10.62
CA LEU A 143 8.74 -4.25 -11.14
C LEU A 143 7.91 -2.97 -11.24
N VAL A 144 7.93 -2.12 -10.22
CA VAL A 144 7.28 -0.80 -10.24
C VAL A 144 7.86 0.07 -11.36
N LYS A 145 9.19 0.13 -11.52
CA LYS A 145 9.82 0.90 -12.61
C LYS A 145 9.42 0.40 -14.00
N LYS A 146 9.35 -0.92 -14.18
CA LYS A 146 8.88 -1.53 -15.44
C LYS A 146 7.40 -1.20 -15.69
N PHE A 147 6.55 -1.28 -14.66
CA PHE A 147 5.15 -0.85 -14.75
C PHE A 147 5.04 0.60 -15.22
N LEU A 148 5.72 1.52 -14.54
CA LEU A 148 5.74 2.94 -14.88
C LEU A 148 6.18 3.17 -16.34
N SER A 149 7.20 2.43 -16.78
CA SER A 149 7.72 2.53 -18.15
C SER A 149 6.75 2.01 -19.20
N SER A 150 5.85 1.08 -18.83
CA SER A 150 4.84 0.55 -19.75
C SER A 150 3.72 1.55 -20.08
N LYS A 151 3.59 2.64 -19.31
CA LYS A 151 2.56 3.69 -19.45
C LYS A 151 1.13 3.12 -19.52
N LYS A 152 0.91 1.96 -18.91
CA LYS A 152 -0.39 1.30 -18.83
C LYS A 152 -1.19 1.86 -17.67
N ASP A 153 -2.51 1.85 -17.84
CA ASP A 153 -3.44 2.23 -16.78
C ASP A 153 -4.03 1.05 -16.04
N ILE A 154 -3.97 1.10 -14.71
CA ILE A 154 -4.59 0.09 -13.85
C ILE A 154 -6.11 0.09 -14.07
N GLN A 155 -6.71 -1.09 -14.10
CA GLN A 155 -8.15 -1.26 -14.31
C GLN A 155 -8.78 -1.66 -12.98
N LYS A 156 -9.52 -0.74 -12.36
CA LYS A 156 -10.08 -0.96 -11.00
C LYS A 156 -11.11 -2.09 -10.97
N GLU A 157 -11.78 -2.34 -12.09
CA GLU A 157 -12.73 -3.44 -12.26
C GLU A 157 -12.03 -4.82 -12.28
N ASN A 158 -10.73 -4.85 -12.56
CA ASN A 158 -9.92 -6.07 -12.59
C ASN A 158 -9.29 -6.40 -11.24
N ASN A 159 -9.46 -5.57 -10.21
CA ASN A 159 -8.90 -5.82 -8.88
C ASN A 159 -9.78 -5.24 -7.76
N LYS A 160 -10.41 -6.12 -6.99
CA LYS A 160 -11.28 -5.83 -5.84
C LYS A 160 -10.55 -5.12 -4.71
N SER A 161 -9.28 -5.45 -4.46
CA SER A 161 -8.50 -4.79 -3.41
C SER A 161 -8.21 -3.33 -3.76
N LEU A 162 -7.86 -3.07 -5.03
CA LEU A 162 -7.72 -1.72 -5.57
C LEU A 162 -9.05 -0.97 -5.51
N LYS A 163 -10.14 -1.59 -5.98
CA LYS A 163 -11.48 -1.00 -5.91
C LYS A 163 -11.86 -0.61 -4.48
N TYR A 164 -11.67 -1.52 -3.52
CA TYR A 164 -11.91 -1.25 -2.10
C TYR A 164 -11.07 -0.09 -1.58
N PHE A 165 -9.78 -0.03 -1.92
CA PHE A 165 -8.90 1.07 -1.54
C PHE A 165 -9.40 2.42 -2.10
N LEU A 166 -9.76 2.47 -3.38
CA LEU A 166 -10.29 3.66 -4.04
C LEU A 166 -11.60 4.14 -3.39
N GLU A 167 -12.53 3.23 -3.09
CA GLU A 167 -13.77 3.54 -2.39
C GLU A 167 -13.51 4.17 -1.01
N LYS A 168 -12.52 3.67 -0.25
CA LYS A 168 -12.12 4.26 1.05
C LYS A 168 -11.47 5.64 0.92
N LEU A 169 -10.91 5.96 -0.23
CA LEU A 169 -10.41 7.29 -0.56
C LEU A 169 -11.50 8.23 -1.11
N GLY A 170 -12.73 7.75 -1.31
CA GLY A 170 -13.81 8.50 -1.95
C GLY A 170 -13.55 8.74 -3.44
N ILE A 171 -13.20 7.67 -4.16
CA ILE A 171 -12.99 7.59 -5.61
C ILE A 171 -13.79 6.41 -6.15
#